data_AF-A0A8T6VRW4-F1
#
_entry.id   AF-A0A8T6VRW4-F1
#
_cell.length_a   1.000
_cell.length_b   1.000
_cell.length_c   1.000
_cell.angle_alpha   90.00
_cell.angle_beta   90.00
_cell.angle_gamma   90.00
#
_symmetry.space_group_name_H-M   'P 1'
#
loop_
_entity.id
_entity.type
_entity.pdbx_description
1 polymer ?
#
loop_
_entity_poly.entity_id
_entity_poly.type
_entity_poly.pdbx_seq_one_letter_code
_entity_poly.pdbx_strand_id
1 'polypeptide(L)'
;MEETTVKYEPFKEIVVMECTRFSTPDDLARFINIAAGGKPSGIYWADGMAFIYFPVPTSTETAAKSVIEDKRVYWAFLSYATMSEYKPKIGTKEGLIVPVVDMSSSRLFQRVARWLKKYKPETK
;
A
#
# COMPACT_ATOMS: atom_id res chain seq x y z
N MET A 1 38.49 11.61 7.76
CA MET A 1 37.97 10.44 7.02
C MET A 1 36.51 10.31 7.40
N GLU A 2 35.59 10.38 6.45
CA GLU A 2 34.17 10.10 6.73
C GLU A 2 34.00 8.58 6.84
N GLU A 3 33.78 8.08 8.06
CA GLU A 3 33.61 6.65 8.38
C GLU A 3 32.15 6.16 8.22
N THR A 4 31.30 6.87 7.50
CA THR A 4 29.90 6.45 7.30
C THR A 4 29.74 5.71 5.98
N THR A 5 29.19 4.49 6.05
CA THR A 5 28.84 3.70 4.86
C THR A 5 27.32 3.70 4.66
N VAL A 6 26.89 3.86 3.42
CA VAL A 6 25.47 3.79 3.04
C VAL A 6 25.19 2.42 2.45
N LYS A 7 24.22 1.69 3.01
CA LYS A 7 23.84 0.35 2.57
C LYS A 7 22.35 0.27 2.26
N TYR A 8 22.02 -0.32 1.11
CA TYR A 8 20.65 -0.66 0.76
C TYR A 8 20.31 -2.07 1.27
N GLU A 9 19.29 -2.17 2.12
CA GLU A 9 18.79 -3.45 2.64
C GLU A 9 17.27 -3.54 2.41
N PRO A 10 16.79 -4.25 1.38
CA PRO A 10 15.37 -4.38 1.12
C PRO A 10 14.68 -5.26 2.16
N PHE A 11 13.38 -5.04 2.34
CA PHE A 11 12.53 -5.98 3.07
C PHE A 11 12.57 -7.36 2.42
N LYS A 12 12.66 -8.40 3.25
CA LYS A 12 12.56 -9.81 2.84
C LYS A 12 11.11 -10.25 2.71
N GLU A 13 10.22 -9.70 3.53
CA GLU A 13 8.83 -10.13 3.63
C GLU A 13 7.88 -8.98 3.95
N ILE A 14 6.70 -9.02 3.32
CA ILE A 14 5.54 -8.22 3.70
C ILE A 14 4.46 -9.20 4.10
N VAL A 15 3.99 -9.10 5.33
CA VAL A 15 2.86 -9.88 5.82
C VAL A 15 1.61 -9.00 5.73
N VAL A 16 0.70 -9.36 4.83
CA VAL A 16 -0.62 -8.73 4.73
C VAL A 16 -1.56 -9.50 5.65
N MET A 17 -2.05 -8.83 6.70
CA MET A 17 -2.89 -9.46 7.72
C MET A 17 -4.37 -9.47 7.32
N GLU A 18 -4.87 -8.35 6.80
CA GLU A 18 -6.21 -8.21 6.25
C GLU A 18 -6.14 -7.61 4.85
N CYS A 19 -6.87 -8.19 3.89
CA CYS A 19 -6.86 -7.77 2.49
C CYS A 19 -8.28 -7.60 1.94
N THR A 20 -8.64 -6.36 1.60
CA THR A 20 -9.98 -5.99 1.14
C THR A 20 -9.95 -5.54 -0.32
N ARG A 21 -10.80 -6.16 -1.15
CA ARG A 21 -11.01 -5.75 -2.55
C ARG A 21 -12.22 -4.82 -2.65
N PHE A 22 -12.02 -3.67 -3.28
CA PHE A 22 -13.08 -2.76 -3.70
C PHE A 22 -13.45 -3.01 -5.15
N SER A 23 -14.73 -2.77 -5.48
CA SER A 23 -15.25 -2.94 -6.84
C SER A 23 -14.65 -1.93 -7.82
N THR A 24 -14.43 -0.70 -7.37
CA THR A 24 -13.90 0.38 -8.20
C THR A 24 -12.82 1.20 -7.49
N PRO A 25 -11.91 1.86 -8.23
CA PRO A 25 -10.96 2.82 -7.66
C PRO A 25 -11.65 4.00 -6.96
N ASP A 26 -12.85 4.37 -7.41
CA ASP A 26 -13.71 5.39 -6.78
C ASP A 26 -14.11 4.98 -5.35
N ASP A 27 -14.56 3.74 -5.15
CA ASP A 27 -14.90 3.24 -3.80
C ASP A 27 -13.67 3.18 -2.88
N LEU A 28 -12.51 2.82 -3.43
CA LEU A 28 -11.24 2.85 -2.69
C LEU A 28 -10.87 4.29 -2.28
N ALA A 29 -11.07 5.27 -3.17
CA ALA A 29 -10.83 6.68 -2.93
C ALA A 29 -11.77 7.27 -1.86
N ARG A 30 -13.05 6.87 -1.85
CA ARG A 30 -13.96 7.22 -0.75
C ARG A 30 -13.48 6.66 0.58
N PHE A 31 -13.10 5.38 0.59
CA PHE A 31 -12.67 4.70 1.80
C PHE A 31 -11.45 5.36 2.44
N ILE A 32 -10.40 5.64 1.66
CA ILE A 32 -9.20 6.28 2.22
C ILE A 32 -9.50 7.67 2.80
N ASN A 33 -10.38 8.46 2.17
CA ASN A 33 -10.72 9.78 2.67
C ASN A 33 -11.40 9.73 4.05
N ILE A 34 -12.29 8.76 4.26
CA ILE A 34 -12.93 8.50 5.56
C ILE A 34 -11.89 7.96 6.56
N ALA A 35 -11.13 6.94 6.16
CA ALA A 35 -10.17 6.25 7.04
C ALA A 35 -9.01 7.15 7.49
N ALA A 36 -8.57 8.09 6.63
CA ALA A 36 -7.50 9.03 6.95
C ALA A 36 -7.96 10.21 7.84
N GLY A 37 -9.24 10.27 8.21
CA GLY A 37 -9.79 11.35 9.02
C GLY A 37 -9.62 12.73 8.36
N GLY A 38 -9.76 12.79 7.02
CA GLY A 38 -9.60 14.03 6.24
C GLY A 38 -8.16 14.46 5.98
N LYS A 39 -7.14 13.69 6.38
CA LYS A 39 -5.75 13.97 6.00
C LYS A 39 -5.50 13.58 4.54
N PRO A 40 -4.84 14.42 3.72
CA PRO A 40 -4.50 14.07 2.35
C PRO A 40 -3.65 12.79 2.34
N SER A 41 -4.26 11.69 1.91
CA SER A 41 -3.60 10.39 1.79
C SER A 41 -3.72 9.95 0.33
N GLY A 42 -2.58 9.72 -0.31
CA GLY A 42 -2.54 9.27 -1.69
C GLY A 42 -2.86 7.78 -1.81
N ILE A 43 -3.37 7.39 -2.96
CA ILE A 43 -3.45 5.99 -3.38
C ILE A 43 -2.16 5.64 -4.12
N TYR A 44 -1.62 4.45 -3.87
CA TYR A 44 -0.48 3.94 -4.63
C TYR A 44 -0.97 3.18 -5.84
N TRP A 45 -0.28 3.32 -6.96
CA TRP A 45 -0.55 2.56 -8.17
C TRP A 45 0.70 1.86 -8.65
N ALA A 46 0.59 0.57 -9.00
CA ALA A 46 1.63 -0.15 -9.69
C ALA A 46 1.01 -1.31 -10.48
N ASP A 47 1.52 -1.55 -11.68
CA ASP A 47 1.16 -2.72 -12.50
C ASP A 47 -0.36 -2.94 -12.60
N GLY A 48 -1.14 -1.90 -12.88
CA GLY A 48 -2.59 -2.00 -13.06
C GLY A 48 -3.41 -2.17 -11.77
N MET A 49 -2.79 -2.00 -10.60
CA MET A 49 -3.43 -2.12 -9.29
C MET A 49 -3.31 -0.81 -8.52
N ALA A 50 -4.45 -0.31 -8.03
CA ALA A 50 -4.52 0.78 -7.07
C ALA A 50 -4.68 0.21 -5.67
N PHE A 51 -3.89 0.66 -4.70
CA PHE A 51 -3.96 0.17 -3.33
C PHE A 51 -3.45 1.17 -2.29
N ILE A 52 -3.90 0.93 -1.07
CA ILE A 52 -3.44 1.59 0.16
C ILE A 52 -3.13 0.51 1.18
N TYR A 53 -2.27 0.82 2.14
CA TYR A 53 -2.00 -0.07 3.26
C TYR A 53 -1.79 0.73 4.54
N PHE A 54 -2.11 0.10 5.66
CA PHE A 54 -1.89 0.62 7.00
C PHE A 54 -0.90 -0.31 7.71
N PRO A 55 0.36 0.13 7.93
CA PRO A 55 1.35 -0.70 8.59
C PRO A 55 1.04 -0.84 10.09
N VAL A 56 1.46 -1.96 10.66
CA VAL A 56 1.53 -2.09 12.13
C VAL A 56 2.53 -1.05 12.66
N PRO A 57 2.16 -0.21 13.64
CA PRO A 57 3.08 0.77 14.20
C PRO A 57 4.34 0.12 14.77
N THR A 58 5.50 0.66 14.44
CA THR A 58 6.81 0.22 14.96
C THR A 58 7.17 0.87 16.31
N SER A 59 6.17 1.27 17.09
CA SER A 59 6.36 1.94 18.38
C SER A 59 6.70 0.97 19.51
N THR A 60 6.51 -0.34 19.31
CA THR A 60 6.91 -1.39 20.24
C THR A 60 8.22 -2.02 19.80
N GLU A 61 9.01 -2.50 20.76
CA GLU A 61 10.27 -3.18 20.50
C GLU A 61 10.09 -4.41 19.59
N THR A 62 9.05 -5.22 19.83
CA THR A 62 8.74 -6.39 18.99
C THR A 62 8.52 -6.02 17.52
N ALA A 63 7.75 -4.98 17.24
CA ALA A 63 7.50 -4.53 15.88
C ALA A 63 8.75 -3.92 15.23
N ALA A 64 9.52 -3.13 15.99
CA ALA A 64 10.78 -2.57 15.52
C ALA A 64 11.82 -3.66 15.18
N LYS A 65 11.94 -4.67 16.05
CA LYS A 65 12.85 -5.79 15.87
C LYS A 65 12.55 -6.57 14.59
N SER A 66 11.28 -6.84 14.31
CA SER A 66 10.90 -7.54 13.08
C SER A 66 11.25 -6.77 11.80
N VAL A 67 11.14 -5.44 11.83
CA VAL A 67 11.52 -4.57 10.70
C VAL A 67 13.03 -4.52 10.52
N ILE A 68 13.80 -4.39 11.61
CA ILE A 68 15.25 -4.16 11.58
C ILE A 68 16.03 -5.46 11.36
N GLU A 69 15.72 -6.50 12.12
CA GLU A 69 16.46 -7.78 12.14
C GLU A 69 15.90 -8.75 11.10
N ASP A 70 14.59 -9.02 11.15
CA ASP A 70 13.96 -10.00 10.25
C ASP A 70 13.75 -9.45 8.83
N LYS A 71 13.84 -8.12 8.67
CA LYS A 71 13.48 -7.39 7.44
C LYS A 71 12.04 -7.70 7.01
N ARG A 72 11.15 -7.87 7.99
CA ARG A 72 9.74 -8.17 7.81
C ARG A 72 8.90 -6.96 8.21
N VAL A 73 7.97 -6.58 7.35
CA VAL A 73 6.98 -5.53 7.66
C VAL A 73 5.57 -6.12 7.65
N TYR A 74 4.76 -5.66 8.59
CA TYR A 74 3.36 -6.08 8.71
C TYR A 74 2.44 -4.96 8.22
N TRP A 75 1.60 -5.29 7.26
CA TRP A 75 0.51 -4.44 6.80
C TRP A 75 -0.77 -4.98 7.42
N ALA A 76 -1.24 -4.29 8.46
CA ALA A 76 -2.43 -4.69 9.20
C ALA A 76 -3.65 -4.73 8.27
N PHE A 77 -3.80 -3.70 7.45
CA PHE A 77 -4.86 -3.63 6.44
C PHE A 77 -4.26 -3.25 5.10
N LEU A 78 -4.65 -3.95 4.05
CA LEU A 78 -4.41 -3.58 2.67
C LEU A 78 -5.75 -3.54 1.94
N SER A 79 -6.03 -2.43 1.26
CA SER A 79 -7.24 -2.25 0.47
C SER A 79 -6.86 -1.93 -0.96
N TYR A 80 -7.53 -2.55 -1.92
CA TYR A 80 -7.15 -2.42 -3.33
C TYR A 80 -8.34 -2.45 -4.30
N ALA A 81 -8.10 -1.92 -5.49
CA ALA A 81 -9.00 -2.01 -6.64
C ALA A 81 -8.17 -2.19 -7.93
N THR A 82 -8.77 -2.83 -8.94
CA THR A 82 -8.15 -2.90 -10.26
C THR A 82 -8.21 -1.53 -10.94
N MET A 83 -7.10 -1.10 -11.51
CA MET A 83 -6.98 0.18 -12.21
C MET A 83 -5.98 0.00 -13.36
N SER A 84 -6.46 -0.51 -14.51
CA SER A 84 -5.60 -0.99 -15.61
C SER A 84 -4.58 0.03 -16.11
N GLU A 85 -4.96 1.31 -16.12
CA GLU A 85 -4.12 2.42 -16.54
C GLU A 85 -3.83 3.36 -15.37
N TYR A 86 -2.61 3.88 -15.32
CA TYR A 86 -2.28 4.93 -14.37
C TYR A 86 -3.09 6.19 -14.67
N LYS A 87 -3.69 6.75 -13.64
CA LYS A 87 -4.26 8.09 -13.66
C LYS A 87 -3.77 8.80 -12.39
N PRO A 88 -3.25 10.04 -12.50
CA PRO A 88 -2.64 10.74 -11.36
C PRO A 88 -3.64 11.17 -10.28
N LYS A 89 -4.94 11.04 -10.56
CA LYS A 89 -6.03 11.37 -9.65
C LYS A 89 -7.21 10.45 -9.87
N ILE A 90 -7.92 10.15 -8.79
CA ILE A 90 -9.24 9.52 -8.81
C ILE A 90 -10.24 10.55 -8.32
N GLY A 91 -11.21 10.90 -9.16
CA GLY A 91 -12.36 11.69 -8.76
C GLY A 91 -13.46 10.77 -8.24
N THR A 92 -14.04 11.08 -7.09
CA THR A 92 -15.21 10.36 -6.57
C THR A 92 -16.51 11.00 -7.03
N LYS A 93 -17.63 10.25 -6.97
CA LYS A 93 -18.96 10.79 -7.34
C LYS A 93 -19.39 11.99 -6.49
N GLU A 94 -18.85 12.10 -5.28
CA GLU A 94 -19.12 13.18 -4.32
C GLU A 94 -18.21 14.40 -4.55
N GLY A 95 -17.38 14.38 -5.60
CA GLY A 95 -16.48 15.48 -5.97
C GLY A 95 -15.14 15.49 -5.24
N LEU A 96 -14.80 14.44 -4.48
CA LEU A 96 -13.49 14.32 -3.86
C LEU A 96 -12.43 14.00 -4.91
N ILE A 97 -11.24 14.59 -4.81
CA ILE A 97 -10.11 14.30 -5.69
C ILE A 97 -8.99 13.71 -4.85
N VAL A 98 -8.69 12.43 -5.06
CA VAL A 98 -7.62 11.72 -4.36
C VAL A 98 -6.41 11.59 -5.27
N PRO A 99 -5.21 12.03 -4.85
CA PRO A 99 -4.00 11.89 -5.66
C PRO A 99 -3.57 10.42 -5.73
N VAL A 100 -3.01 10.03 -6.88
CA VAL A 100 -2.47 8.69 -7.11
C VAL A 100 -0.99 8.77 -7.43
N VAL A 101 -0.18 8.07 -6.64
CA VAL A 101 1.28 8.03 -6.78
C VAL A 101 1.67 6.82 -7.61
N ASP A 102 2.39 7.05 -8.71
CA ASP A 102 2.96 5.97 -9.52
C ASP A 102 4.17 5.36 -8.79
N MET A 103 4.01 4.11 -8.36
CA MET A 103 5.02 3.32 -7.67
C MET A 103 5.64 2.25 -8.59
N SER A 104 5.53 2.41 -9.91
CA SER A 104 6.09 1.47 -10.89
C SER A 104 7.61 1.34 -10.83
N SER A 105 8.32 2.30 -10.26
CA SER A 105 9.77 2.19 -10.01
C SER A 105 10.12 1.34 -8.78
N SER A 106 9.14 1.07 -7.90
CA SER A 106 9.36 0.33 -6.66
C SER A 106 9.14 -1.17 -6.86
N ARG A 107 10.24 -1.94 -6.77
CA ARG A 107 10.20 -3.41 -6.83
C ARG A 107 9.26 -4.02 -5.80
N LEU A 108 9.15 -3.39 -4.63
CA LEU A 108 8.27 -3.81 -3.55
C LEU A 108 6.80 -3.67 -3.96
N PHE A 109 6.40 -2.50 -4.45
CA PHE A 109 5.02 -2.23 -4.85
C PHE A 109 4.62 -3.03 -6.09
N GLN A 110 5.52 -3.23 -7.05
CA GLN A 110 5.29 -4.16 -8.16
C GLN A 110 5.07 -5.61 -7.68
N ARG A 111 5.79 -6.06 -6.64
CA ARG A 111 5.60 -7.42 -6.09
C ARG A 111 4.23 -7.55 -5.43
N VAL A 112 3.81 -6.53 -4.67
CA VAL A 112 2.48 -6.45 -4.07
C VAL A 112 1.40 -6.45 -5.15
N ALA A 113 1.48 -5.58 -6.15
CA ALA A 113 0.49 -5.51 -7.23
C ALA A 113 0.32 -6.85 -7.96
N ARG A 114 1.43 -7.54 -8.28
CA ARG A 114 1.38 -8.88 -8.88
C ARG A 114 0.79 -9.94 -7.96
N TRP A 115 1.01 -9.83 -6.65
CA TRP A 115 0.35 -10.70 -5.67
C TRP A 115 -1.17 -10.42 -5.63
N LEU A 116 -1.58 -9.14 -5.59
CA LEU A 116 -3.00 -8.74 -5.59
C LEU A 116 -3.77 -9.25 -6.81
N LYS A 117 -3.15 -9.25 -8.00
CA LYS A 117 -3.76 -9.83 -9.21
C LYS A 117 -4.11 -11.31 -9.08
N LYS A 118 -3.36 -12.05 -8.26
CA LYS A 118 -3.53 -13.50 -8.04
C LYS A 118 -4.36 -13.79 -6.79
N TYR A 119 -4.45 -12.83 -5.88
CA TYR A 119 -5.17 -12.97 -4.62
C TYR A 119 -6.67 -13.11 -4.89
N LYS A 120 -7.23 -14.23 -4.45
CA LYS A 120 -8.67 -14.46 -4.44
C LYS A 120 -9.14 -14.29 -3.00
N PRO A 121 -9.85 -13.20 -2.66
CA PRO A 121 -10.41 -13.08 -1.32
C PRO A 121 -11.35 -14.27 -1.07
N GLU A 122 -11.31 -14.83 0.14
CA GLU A 122 -12.30 -15.82 0.55
C GLU A 122 -13.68 -15.16 0.48
N THR A 123 -14.52 -15.64 -0.44
CA THR A 123 -15.93 -15.26 -0.48
C THR A 123 -16.57 -15.75 0.82
N LYS A 124 -16.95 -14.81 1.69
CA LYS A 124 -17.96 -15.09 2.71
C LYS A 124 -19.31 -15.35 2.05
#